data_AF-A0A5K1K790-F1
#
_entry.id   AF-A0A5K1K790-F1
#
_cell.length_a   1.000
_cell.length_b   1.000
_cell.length_c   1.000
_cell.angle_alpha   90.00
_cell.angle_beta   90.00
_cell.angle_gamma   90.00
#
_symmetry.space_group_name_H-M   'P 1'
#
loop_
_entity.id
_entity.type
_entity.pdbx_description
1 polymer ?
#
loop_
_entity_poly.entity_id
_entity_poly.type
_entity_poly.pdbx_seq_one_letter_code
_entity_poly.pdbx_strand_id
1 'polypeptide(L)'
;MEYLRKRRLEEEREAQMKERLYVLKESILDRYVQLPKTASMDCRPTVQNLLGEKECFDLVMAPTDREVTRNDFSQVLPEVCPRWEARCADELRSVHIVRMRYIVSGLGLDPTRATHEDIKDAWLRCRVCSPSSREVFTWETAFLHSRRVAHGVERDIWEKASEEDMVAIRQLREKGIPPPRDKLKIRWGCTLCRDWDSIGTGVETHLKEEHNKEDWDKCIEDGTLYLHYSQPFPSTYPVVLPEPNGSKTTRI
;
A
#
# COMPACT_ATOMS: atom_id res chain seq x y z
N MET A 1 30.78 4.67 39.34
CA MET A 1 29.64 3.83 39.77
C MET A 1 28.30 4.36 39.28
N GLU A 2 28.00 5.66 39.46
CA GLU A 2 26.72 6.27 39.02
C GLU A 2 26.44 6.12 37.52
N TYR A 3 27.45 6.34 36.67
CA TYR A 3 27.34 6.15 35.21
C TYR A 3 26.88 4.73 34.83
N LEU A 4 27.47 3.69 35.43
CA LEU A 4 27.12 2.30 35.13
C LEU A 4 25.70 1.96 35.58
N ARG A 5 25.27 2.50 36.73
CA ARG A 5 23.88 2.35 37.21
C ARG A 5 22.89 3.00 36.24
N LYS A 6 23.18 4.23 35.81
CA LYS A 6 22.33 4.96 34.86
C LYS A 6 22.21 4.21 33.53
N ARG A 7 23.34 3.76 32.97
CA ARG A 7 23.35 3.00 31.72
C ARG A 7 22.53 1.71 31.83
N ARG A 8 22.69 0.96 32.92
CA ARG A 8 21.91 -0.26 33.17
C ARG A 8 20.40 0.02 33.22
N LEU A 9 19.98 1.07 33.90
CA LEU A 9 18.57 1.47 33.97
C LEU A 9 18.01 1.90 32.61
N GLU A 10 18.82 2.56 31.78
CA GLU A 10 18.44 2.92 30.40
C GLU A 10 18.28 1.67 29.51
N GLU A 11 19.21 0.72 29.60
CA GLU A 11 19.16 -0.56 28.89
C GLU A 11 17.93 -1.39 29.32
N GLU A 12 17.66 -1.49 30.62
CA GLU A 12 16.46 -2.16 31.17
C GLU A 12 15.17 -1.51 30.65
N ARG A 13 15.11 -0.18 30.64
CA ARG A 13 13.95 0.57 30.12
C ARG A 13 13.75 0.35 28.62
N GLU A 14 14.83 0.35 27.82
CA GLU A 14 14.74 0.11 26.39
C GLU A 14 14.24 -1.31 26.08
N ALA A 15 14.75 -2.31 26.81
CA ALA A 15 14.32 -3.70 26.65
C ALA A 15 12.81 -3.86 26.95
N GLN A 16 12.33 -3.29 28.07
CA GLN A 16 10.91 -3.31 28.42
C GLN A 16 10.04 -2.58 27.39
N MET A 17 10.51 -1.45 26.86
CA MET A 17 9.78 -0.73 25.82
C MET A 17 9.65 -1.59 24.55
N LYS A 18 10.72 -2.28 24.13
CA LYS A 18 10.68 -3.20 22.97
C LYS A 18 9.68 -4.34 23.19
N GLU A 19 9.68 -4.93 24.39
CA GLU A 19 8.73 -5.98 24.75
C GLU A 19 7.28 -5.47 24.68
N ARG A 20 6.99 -4.29 25.23
CA ARG A 20 5.64 -3.70 25.19
C ARG A 20 5.20 -3.34 23.78
N LEU A 21 6.11 -2.87 22.92
CA LEU A 21 5.82 -2.64 21.50
C LEU A 21 5.45 -3.95 20.78
N TYR A 22 6.13 -5.06 21.13
CA TYR A 22 5.78 -6.39 20.62
C TYR A 22 4.40 -6.84 21.12
N VAL A 23 4.08 -6.65 22.40
CA VAL A 23 2.76 -6.96 22.96
C VAL A 23 1.65 -6.12 22.29
N LEU A 24 1.89 -4.84 22.03
CA LEU A 24 0.97 -3.98 21.27
C LEU A 24 0.77 -4.52 19.84
N LYS A 25 1.84 -4.89 19.13
CA LYS A 25 1.76 -5.50 17.80
C LYS A 25 0.87 -6.75 17.81
N GLU A 26 1.10 -7.67 18.75
CA GLU A 26 0.30 -8.89 18.87
C GLU A 26 -1.16 -8.60 19.21
N SER A 27 -1.42 -7.60 20.06
CA SER A 27 -2.78 -7.19 20.44
C SER A 27 -3.55 -6.61 19.24
N ILE A 28 -2.87 -5.86 18.37
CA ILE A 28 -3.44 -5.40 17.10
C ILE A 28 -3.78 -6.60 16.21
N LEU A 29 -2.87 -7.56 16.07
CA LEU A 29 -3.11 -8.76 15.25
C LEU A 29 -4.26 -9.61 15.80
N ASP A 30 -4.38 -9.76 17.11
CA ASP A 30 -5.48 -10.50 17.75
C ASP A 30 -6.84 -9.85 17.45
N ARG A 31 -6.88 -8.51 17.38
CA ARG A 31 -8.09 -7.76 17.10
C ARG A 31 -8.50 -7.81 15.63
N TYR A 32 -7.54 -7.65 14.71
CA TYR A 32 -7.84 -7.42 13.30
C TYR A 32 -7.75 -8.66 12.41
N VAL A 33 -6.97 -9.67 12.81
CA VAL A 33 -6.65 -10.79 11.93
C VAL A 33 -7.28 -12.08 12.45
N GLN A 34 -8.26 -12.58 11.69
CA GLN A 34 -8.84 -13.90 11.86
C GLN A 34 -8.43 -14.77 10.67
N LEU A 35 -8.03 -16.02 10.92
CA LEU A 35 -7.68 -16.94 9.84
C LEU A 35 -8.92 -17.68 9.32
N PRO A 36 -9.06 -17.87 7.99
CA PRO A 36 -8.14 -17.42 6.94
C PRO A 36 -8.17 -15.89 6.78
N LYS A 37 -6.97 -15.29 6.76
CA LYS A 37 -6.79 -13.85 6.63
C LYS A 37 -7.32 -13.41 5.29
N THR A 38 -8.13 -12.34 5.27
CA THR A 38 -8.49 -11.66 4.03
C THR A 38 -7.58 -10.47 3.83
N ALA A 39 -7.49 -9.99 2.59
CA ALA A 39 -6.75 -8.79 2.31
C ALA A 39 -7.21 -7.62 3.21
N SER A 40 -8.51 -7.48 3.51
CA SER A 40 -9.02 -6.30 4.21
C SER A 40 -8.50 -6.21 5.65
N MET A 41 -8.08 -7.34 6.22
CA MET A 41 -7.45 -7.41 7.53
C MET A 41 -6.01 -6.84 7.56
N ASP A 42 -5.40 -6.60 6.39
CA ASP A 42 -4.15 -5.83 6.27
C ASP A 42 -4.36 -4.32 6.35
N CYS A 43 -5.60 -3.84 6.22
CA CYS A 43 -5.97 -2.44 6.48
C CYS A 43 -6.12 -2.17 7.99
N ARG A 44 -5.13 -2.59 8.78
CA ARG A 44 -5.06 -2.44 10.24
C ARG A 44 -4.06 -1.35 10.64
N PRO A 45 -4.16 -0.76 11.83
CA PRO A 45 -3.15 0.19 12.28
C PRO A 45 -1.81 -0.51 12.50
N THR A 46 -0.70 0.20 12.26
CA THR A 46 0.63 -0.20 12.72
C THR A 46 0.85 0.24 14.16
N VAL A 47 1.88 -0.32 14.81
CA VAL A 47 2.34 0.15 16.14
C VAL A 47 2.62 1.66 16.11
N GLN A 48 3.27 2.16 15.06
CA GLN A 48 3.57 3.59 14.89
C GLN A 48 2.30 4.44 14.81
N ASN A 49 1.23 3.93 14.16
CA ASN A 49 -0.03 4.65 14.10
C ASN A 49 -0.68 4.79 15.48
N LEU A 50 -0.63 3.74 16.31
CA LEU A 50 -1.25 3.76 17.63
C LEU A 50 -0.38 4.42 18.69
N LEU A 51 0.94 4.56 18.50
CA LEU A 51 1.78 5.34 19.42
C LEU A 51 1.45 6.84 19.42
N GLY A 52 0.71 7.33 18.41
CA GLY A 52 0.13 8.69 18.44
C GLY A 52 -1.10 8.81 19.35
N GLU A 53 -1.64 7.69 19.82
CA GLU A 53 -2.80 7.65 20.72
C GLU A 53 -2.31 7.57 22.17
N LYS A 54 -2.79 8.51 22.99
CA LYS A 54 -2.30 8.71 24.36
C LYS A 54 -2.37 7.42 25.18
N GLU A 55 -3.45 6.66 25.06
CA GLU A 55 -3.69 5.43 25.82
C GLU A 55 -2.68 4.33 25.49
N CYS A 56 -2.35 4.16 24.20
CA CYS A 56 -1.34 3.20 23.78
C CYS A 56 0.08 3.68 24.14
N PHE A 57 0.35 4.98 23.99
CA PHE A 57 1.64 5.58 24.37
C PHE A 57 1.92 5.42 25.87
N ASP A 58 0.93 5.72 26.72
CA ASP A 58 1.06 5.61 28.18
C ASP A 58 1.33 4.16 28.64
N LEU A 59 0.73 3.16 27.96
CA LEU A 59 1.01 1.74 28.23
C LEU A 59 2.44 1.36 27.83
N VAL A 60 2.90 1.77 26.65
CA VAL A 60 4.27 1.49 26.20
C VAL A 60 5.30 2.17 27.10
N MET A 61 5.04 3.42 27.48
CA MET A 61 5.94 4.28 28.27
C MET A 61 5.77 4.15 29.78
N ALA A 62 4.96 3.20 30.25
CA ALA A 62 4.71 2.97 31.67
C ALA A 62 6.01 2.83 32.47
N PRO A 63 6.01 3.17 33.77
CA PRO A 63 7.14 2.90 34.67
C PRO A 63 7.62 1.43 34.62
N THR A 64 8.89 1.20 34.93
CA THR A 64 9.53 -0.12 34.78
C THR A 64 9.03 -1.16 35.78
N ASP A 65 8.42 -0.72 36.86
CA ASP A 65 7.79 -1.53 37.91
C ASP A 65 6.34 -1.92 37.58
N ARG A 66 5.75 -1.34 36.52
CA ARG A 66 4.44 -1.73 36.02
C ARG A 66 4.58 -2.82 34.97
N GLU A 67 4.06 -4.00 35.27
CA GLU A 67 3.83 -5.03 34.27
C GLU A 67 2.72 -4.57 33.31
N VAL A 68 2.99 -4.64 32.00
CA VAL A 68 2.04 -4.27 30.95
C VAL A 68 1.85 -5.50 30.08
N THR A 69 0.61 -5.97 30.01
CA THR A 69 0.25 -7.23 29.39
C THR A 69 -0.59 -7.00 28.13
N ARG A 70 -0.85 -8.09 27.42
CA ARG A 70 -1.80 -8.11 26.29
C ARG A 70 -3.22 -7.68 26.71
N ASN A 71 -3.62 -8.01 27.95
CA ASN A 71 -4.94 -7.64 28.47
C ASN A 71 -5.07 -6.11 28.60
N ASP A 72 -4.03 -5.40 29.06
CA ASP A 72 -4.04 -3.94 29.15
C ASP A 72 -4.32 -3.29 27.78
N PHE A 73 -3.63 -3.76 26.72
CA PHE A 73 -3.89 -3.26 25.36
C PHE A 73 -5.29 -3.65 24.87
N SER A 74 -5.75 -4.87 25.14
CA SER A 74 -7.08 -5.33 24.72
C SER A 74 -8.23 -4.47 25.30
N GLN A 75 -8.01 -3.82 26.44
CA GLN A 75 -8.98 -2.92 27.07
C GLN A 75 -9.04 -1.55 26.39
N VAL A 76 -7.93 -1.04 25.85
CA VAL A 76 -7.88 0.30 25.22
C VAL A 76 -8.13 0.26 23.71
N LEU A 77 -7.72 -0.81 23.02
CA LEU A 77 -7.85 -0.93 21.57
C LEU A 77 -9.30 -0.79 21.05
N PRO A 78 -10.36 -1.28 21.73
CA PRO A 78 -11.74 -1.09 21.27
C PRO A 78 -12.16 0.36 21.08
N GLU A 79 -11.59 1.29 21.86
CA GLU A 79 -11.86 2.73 21.74
C GLU A 79 -10.87 3.41 20.79
N VAL A 80 -9.58 3.08 20.91
CA VAL A 80 -8.50 3.72 20.16
C VAL A 80 -8.60 3.43 18.65
N CYS A 81 -8.88 2.17 18.29
CA CYS A 81 -8.89 1.71 16.90
C CYS A 81 -9.95 2.43 16.03
N PRO A 82 -11.23 2.52 16.42
CA PRO A 82 -12.23 3.27 15.65
C PRO A 82 -11.87 4.75 15.45
N ARG A 83 -11.21 5.39 16.43
CA ARG A 83 -10.76 6.79 16.28
C ARG A 83 -9.66 6.91 15.22
N TRP A 84 -8.71 5.99 15.22
CA TRP A 84 -7.71 5.89 14.16
C TRP A 84 -8.35 5.65 12.79
N GLU A 85 -9.29 4.70 12.69
CA GLU A 85 -10.02 4.42 11.45
C GLU A 85 -10.76 5.65 10.93
N ALA A 86 -11.45 6.39 11.81
CA ALA A 86 -12.16 7.62 11.46
C ALA A 86 -11.20 8.69 10.92
N ARG A 87 -10.05 8.91 11.59
CA ARG A 87 -9.03 9.86 11.12
C ARG A 87 -8.42 9.43 9.79
N CYS A 88 -8.08 8.16 9.63
CA CYS A 88 -7.61 7.65 8.34
C CYS A 88 -8.68 7.84 7.27
N ALA A 89 -9.95 7.58 7.56
CA ALA A 89 -11.02 7.82 6.62
C ALA A 89 -11.13 9.31 6.25
N ASP A 90 -10.97 10.24 7.19
CA ASP A 90 -10.95 11.69 6.92
C ASP A 90 -9.73 12.14 6.11
N GLU A 91 -8.54 11.64 6.44
CA GLU A 91 -7.31 11.93 5.71
C GLU A 91 -7.38 11.39 4.29
N LEU A 92 -7.79 10.12 4.14
CA LEU A 92 -8.01 9.51 2.85
C LEU A 92 -9.08 10.29 2.08
N ARG A 93 -10.21 10.66 2.69
CA ARG A 93 -11.23 11.50 2.02
C ARG A 93 -10.63 12.82 1.54
N SER A 94 -9.96 13.58 2.40
CA SER A 94 -9.45 14.91 2.04
C SER A 94 -8.38 14.84 0.94
N VAL A 95 -7.37 13.99 1.09
CA VAL A 95 -6.26 13.91 0.13
C VAL A 95 -6.68 13.19 -1.15
N HIS A 96 -7.45 12.10 -1.04
CA HIS A 96 -7.84 11.30 -2.21
C HIS A 96 -8.89 12.00 -3.05
N ILE A 97 -9.86 12.71 -2.45
CA ILE A 97 -10.82 13.50 -3.21
C ILE A 97 -10.06 14.55 -4.02
N VAL A 98 -9.14 15.29 -3.41
CA VAL A 98 -8.37 16.32 -4.14
C VAL A 98 -7.58 15.70 -5.31
N ARG A 99 -6.89 14.58 -5.10
CA ARG A 99 -6.18 13.85 -6.18
C ARG A 99 -7.12 13.40 -7.29
N MET A 100 -8.26 12.81 -6.95
CA MET A 100 -9.26 12.39 -7.94
C MET A 100 -9.81 13.58 -8.72
N ARG A 101 -10.04 14.73 -8.07
CA ARG A 101 -10.48 15.94 -8.76
C ARG A 101 -9.47 16.41 -9.81
N TYR A 102 -8.17 16.32 -9.54
CA TYR A 102 -7.14 16.64 -10.53
C TYR A 102 -7.12 15.66 -11.70
N ILE A 103 -7.25 14.36 -11.45
CA ILE A 103 -7.34 13.33 -12.50
C ILE A 103 -8.55 13.59 -13.40
N VAL A 104 -9.73 13.79 -12.81
CA VAL A 104 -10.97 14.08 -13.53
C VAL A 104 -10.86 15.38 -14.32
N SER A 105 -10.25 16.42 -13.75
CA SER A 105 -10.02 17.69 -14.45
C SER A 105 -9.03 17.52 -15.62
N GLY A 106 -8.01 16.67 -15.47
CA GLY A 106 -7.06 16.33 -16.54
C GLY A 106 -7.72 15.61 -17.73
N LEU A 107 -8.85 14.95 -17.49
CA LEU A 107 -9.71 14.38 -18.53
C LEU A 107 -10.61 15.41 -19.22
N GLY A 108 -10.62 16.66 -18.74
CA GLY A 108 -11.53 17.71 -19.22
C GLY A 108 -12.96 17.58 -18.68
N LEU A 109 -13.16 16.81 -17.61
CA LEU A 109 -14.47 16.58 -16.99
C LEU A 109 -14.65 17.49 -15.75
N ASP A 110 -15.90 17.71 -15.35
CA ASP A 110 -16.23 18.44 -14.12
C ASP A 110 -16.01 17.54 -12.89
N PRO A 111 -15.04 17.83 -12.00
CA PRO A 111 -14.71 16.99 -10.85
C PRO A 111 -15.82 16.91 -9.79
N THR A 112 -16.85 17.75 -9.86
CA THR A 112 -18.00 17.70 -8.96
C THR A 112 -19.19 16.93 -9.50
N ARG A 113 -19.17 16.59 -10.80
CA ARG A 113 -20.30 15.95 -11.51
C ARG A 113 -19.94 14.65 -12.22
N ALA A 114 -18.66 14.46 -12.55
CA ALA A 114 -18.20 13.25 -13.21
C ALA A 114 -18.48 12.02 -12.34
N THR A 115 -18.96 10.97 -12.99
CA THR A 115 -19.27 9.67 -12.42
C THR A 115 -18.15 8.68 -12.72
N HIS A 116 -18.19 7.50 -12.10
CA HIS A 116 -17.26 6.41 -12.41
C HIS A 116 -17.35 5.99 -13.89
N GLU A 117 -18.56 6.01 -14.47
CA GLU A 117 -18.78 5.66 -15.88
C GLU A 117 -18.07 6.61 -16.84
N ASP A 118 -17.92 7.89 -16.47
CA ASP A 118 -17.23 8.89 -17.29
C ASP A 118 -15.70 8.65 -17.34
N ILE A 119 -15.14 7.91 -16.38
CA ILE A 119 -13.68 7.76 -16.23
C ILE A 119 -13.15 6.33 -16.37
N LYS A 120 -14.01 5.30 -16.28
CA LYS A 120 -13.59 3.88 -16.22
C LYS A 120 -12.74 3.43 -17.43
N ASP A 121 -12.97 4.02 -18.60
CA ASP A 121 -12.25 3.69 -19.84
C ASP A 121 -11.21 4.76 -20.22
N ALA A 122 -11.02 5.77 -19.36
CA ALA A 122 -10.14 6.89 -19.63
C ALA A 122 -8.67 6.54 -19.38
N TRP A 123 -7.81 7.12 -20.21
CA TRP A 123 -6.37 7.00 -20.10
C TRP A 123 -5.75 8.39 -19.96
N LEU A 124 -4.70 8.47 -19.15
CA LEU A 124 -4.05 9.71 -18.78
C LEU A 124 -2.54 9.62 -18.97
N ARG A 125 -1.92 10.80 -19.08
CA ARG A 125 -0.48 11.03 -18.96
C ARG A 125 -0.20 11.94 -17.77
N CYS A 126 0.88 11.67 -17.07
CA CYS A 126 1.39 12.57 -16.04
C CYS A 126 2.37 13.55 -16.69
N ARG A 127 2.06 14.84 -16.80
CA ARG A 127 2.95 15.83 -17.44
C ARG A 127 4.30 16.01 -16.74
N VAL A 128 4.41 15.61 -15.49
CA VAL A 128 5.68 15.68 -14.74
C VAL A 128 6.60 14.52 -15.12
N CYS A 129 6.05 13.32 -15.30
CA CYS A 129 6.82 12.12 -15.62
C CYS A 129 6.92 11.87 -17.14
N SER A 130 5.95 12.32 -17.92
CA SER A 130 5.86 12.12 -19.37
C SER A 130 6.92 12.82 -20.24
N PRO A 131 7.61 13.91 -19.84
CA PRO A 131 8.65 14.50 -20.69
C PRO A 131 9.78 13.51 -21.00
N SER A 132 10.01 12.55 -20.11
CA SER A 132 11.02 11.50 -20.25
C SER A 132 10.45 10.09 -20.39
N SER A 133 9.13 9.92 -20.30
CA SER A 133 8.47 8.61 -20.35
C SER A 133 7.28 8.57 -21.29
N ARG A 134 7.12 7.44 -21.98
CA ARG A 134 5.95 7.13 -22.82
C ARG A 134 4.87 6.36 -22.06
N GLU A 135 4.81 6.59 -20.77
CA GLU A 135 3.89 5.94 -19.86
C GLU A 135 2.49 6.57 -19.97
N VAL A 136 1.48 5.71 -20.14
CA VAL A 136 0.07 6.04 -20.01
C VAL A 136 -0.56 5.25 -18.88
N PHE A 137 -1.55 5.85 -18.23
CA PHE A 137 -2.13 5.41 -16.98
C PHE A 137 -3.64 5.25 -17.15
N THR A 138 -4.25 4.18 -16.63
CA THR A 138 -5.69 4.21 -16.36
C THR A 138 -5.97 5.18 -15.21
N TRP A 139 -7.23 5.50 -14.92
CA TRP A 139 -7.54 6.39 -13.79
C TRP A 139 -7.07 5.80 -12.44
N GLU A 140 -7.14 4.47 -12.24
CA GLU A 140 -6.65 3.80 -11.02
C GLU A 140 -5.13 3.91 -10.92
N THR A 141 -4.43 3.64 -12.01
CA THR A 141 -2.96 3.77 -12.12
C THR A 141 -2.53 5.21 -11.86
N ALA A 142 -3.26 6.18 -12.42
CA ALA A 142 -3.01 7.60 -12.22
C ALA A 142 -3.19 7.99 -10.75
N PHE A 143 -4.27 7.53 -10.14
CA PHE A 143 -4.53 7.78 -8.71
C PHE A 143 -3.42 7.22 -7.81
N LEU A 144 -2.96 6.00 -8.08
CA LEU A 144 -1.86 5.38 -7.35
C LEU A 144 -0.52 6.06 -7.60
N HIS A 145 -0.27 6.51 -8.84
CA HIS A 145 0.89 7.32 -9.19
C HIS A 145 0.91 8.62 -8.37
N SER A 146 -0.21 9.34 -8.32
CA SER A 146 -0.39 10.56 -7.52
C SER A 146 -0.14 10.40 -6.01
N ARG A 147 -0.22 9.17 -5.48
CA ARG A 147 0.15 8.90 -4.08
C ARG A 147 1.66 8.89 -3.85
N ARG A 148 2.43 8.48 -4.86
CA ARG A 148 3.87 8.21 -4.75
C ARG A 148 4.74 9.42 -5.04
N VAL A 149 4.25 10.37 -5.84
CA VAL A 149 5.05 11.54 -6.21
C VAL A 149 5.17 12.45 -4.98
N ALA A 150 6.38 12.60 -4.46
CA ALA A 150 6.71 13.45 -3.30
C ALA A 150 6.48 14.96 -3.55
N HIS A 151 5.91 15.32 -4.69
CA HIS A 151 5.81 16.68 -5.20
C HIS A 151 4.56 17.44 -4.71
N GLY A 152 3.77 16.83 -3.82
CA GLY A 152 2.55 17.44 -3.30
C GLY A 152 1.41 17.41 -4.33
N VAL A 153 0.17 17.52 -3.85
CA VAL A 153 -1.05 17.32 -4.65
C VAL A 153 -1.18 18.34 -5.80
N GLU A 154 -0.53 19.49 -5.68
CA GLU A 154 -0.60 20.59 -6.67
C GLU A 154 0.25 20.36 -7.93
N ARG A 155 1.18 19.39 -7.92
CA ARG A 155 2.10 19.15 -9.03
C ARG A 155 1.69 17.99 -9.94
N ASP A 156 0.69 17.22 -9.57
CA ASP A 156 0.18 16.14 -10.41
C ASP A 156 -0.71 16.73 -11.52
N ILE A 157 -0.07 17.18 -12.59
CA ILE A 157 -0.77 17.68 -13.76
C ILE A 157 -1.04 16.50 -14.69
N TRP A 158 -2.27 16.00 -14.61
CA TRP A 158 -2.79 14.98 -15.50
C TRP A 158 -3.31 15.59 -16.79
N GLU A 159 -3.13 14.87 -17.89
CA GLU A 159 -3.79 15.15 -19.15
C GLU A 159 -4.37 13.87 -19.75
N LYS A 160 -5.47 13.99 -20.49
CA LYS A 160 -6.02 12.90 -21.27
C LYS A 160 -4.98 12.41 -22.29
N ALA A 161 -4.81 11.08 -22.38
CA ALA A 161 -3.99 10.48 -23.42
C ALA A 161 -4.48 10.89 -24.82
N SER A 162 -3.56 11.10 -25.75
CA SER A 162 -3.90 11.54 -27.11
C SER A 162 -4.56 10.41 -27.91
N GLU A 163 -5.16 10.72 -29.07
CA GLU A 163 -5.72 9.68 -29.94
C GLU A 163 -4.66 8.71 -30.46
N GLU A 164 -3.44 9.21 -30.72
CA GLU A 164 -2.29 8.36 -31.09
C GLU A 164 -1.94 7.38 -29.97
N ASP A 165 -1.92 7.85 -28.72
CA ASP A 165 -1.70 6.99 -27.56
C ASP A 165 -2.79 5.93 -27.45
N MET A 166 -4.06 6.31 -27.63
CA MET A 166 -5.20 5.39 -27.60
C MET A 166 -5.13 4.31 -28.69
N VAL A 167 -4.65 4.64 -29.89
CA VAL A 167 -4.39 3.64 -30.95
C VAL A 167 -3.32 2.64 -30.50
N ALA A 168 -2.21 3.11 -29.92
CA ALA A 168 -1.15 2.24 -29.43
C ALA A 168 -1.64 1.34 -28.28
N ILE A 169 -2.45 1.86 -27.36
CA ILE A 169 -3.07 1.10 -26.26
C ILE A 169 -3.97 0.00 -26.81
N ARG A 170 -4.81 0.28 -27.82
CA ARG A 170 -5.66 -0.72 -28.47
C ARG A 170 -4.84 -1.86 -29.08
N GLN A 171 -3.78 -1.53 -29.82
CA GLN A 171 -2.88 -2.52 -30.41
C GLN A 171 -2.17 -3.38 -29.34
N LEU A 172 -1.80 -2.79 -28.20
CA LEU A 172 -1.23 -3.54 -27.08
C LEU A 172 -2.26 -4.46 -26.42
N ARG A 173 -3.51 -4.00 -26.27
CA ARG A 173 -4.63 -4.81 -25.75
C ARG A 173 -4.95 -6.00 -26.66
N GLU A 174 -4.99 -5.80 -27.98
CA GLU A 174 -5.23 -6.86 -28.96
C GLU A 174 -4.16 -7.95 -28.94
N LYS A 175 -2.90 -7.57 -28.69
CA LYS A 175 -1.78 -8.51 -28.53
C LYS A 175 -1.80 -9.27 -27.20
N GLY A 176 -2.76 -8.93 -26.31
CA GLY A 176 -2.73 -9.27 -24.90
C GLY A 176 -1.69 -8.43 -24.19
N ILE A 177 -2.13 -7.49 -23.34
CA ILE A 177 -1.21 -6.85 -22.40
C ILE A 177 -0.67 -7.98 -21.52
N PRO A 178 0.64 -8.30 -21.54
CA PRO A 178 1.15 -9.29 -20.63
C PRO A 178 0.82 -8.84 -19.21
N PRO A 179 0.39 -9.75 -18.30
CA PRO A 179 0.26 -9.39 -16.89
C PRO A 179 1.57 -8.73 -16.43
N PRO A 180 1.53 -7.84 -15.43
CA PRO A 180 2.70 -7.07 -15.03
C PRO A 180 3.93 -7.94 -15.00
N ARG A 181 4.92 -7.52 -15.78
CA ARG A 181 6.05 -8.36 -16.25
C ARG A 181 6.92 -8.93 -15.12
N ASP A 182 6.58 -8.69 -13.87
CA ASP A 182 7.33 -9.15 -12.74
C ASP A 182 6.42 -9.45 -11.54
N LYS A 183 5.84 -10.65 -11.49
CA LYS A 183 5.22 -11.20 -10.25
C LYS A 183 6.19 -11.06 -9.06
N LEU A 184 7.50 -10.95 -9.33
CA LEU A 184 8.55 -10.75 -8.32
C LEU A 184 8.55 -9.39 -7.64
N LYS A 185 7.85 -8.38 -8.17
CA LYS A 185 7.77 -7.03 -7.57
C LYS A 185 6.44 -6.74 -6.89
N ILE A 186 5.49 -7.66 -6.99
CA ILE A 186 4.19 -7.54 -6.37
C ILE A 186 4.27 -8.17 -4.98
N ARG A 187 3.71 -7.48 -3.98
CA ARG A 187 3.60 -7.95 -2.60
C ARG A 187 2.34 -8.78 -2.45
N TRP A 188 2.52 -9.98 -1.95
CA TRP A 188 1.48 -10.96 -1.74
C TRP A 188 1.31 -11.20 -0.25
N GLY A 189 0.07 -11.23 0.21
CA GLY A 189 -0.28 -11.75 1.53
C GLY A 189 -0.62 -13.23 1.45
N CYS A 190 -0.37 -13.95 2.54
CA CYS A 190 -0.81 -15.33 2.72
C CYS A 190 -2.05 -15.36 3.62
N THR A 191 -3.12 -16.04 3.18
CA THR A 191 -4.35 -16.18 3.98
C THR A 191 -4.18 -17.12 5.18
N LEU A 192 -3.12 -17.94 5.19
CA LEU A 192 -2.84 -18.89 6.27
C LEU A 192 -1.97 -18.30 7.38
N CYS A 193 -1.36 -17.14 7.17
CA CYS A 193 -0.48 -16.49 8.13
C CYS A 193 -1.08 -15.19 8.67
N ARG A 194 -0.90 -14.95 9.98
CA ARG A 194 -1.46 -13.77 10.63
C ARG A 194 -0.78 -12.47 10.18
N ASP A 195 0.53 -12.51 10.02
CA ASP A 195 1.36 -11.33 9.76
C ASP A 195 2.51 -11.66 8.81
N TRP A 196 2.14 -12.09 7.60
CA TRP A 196 3.11 -12.36 6.55
C TRP A 196 2.67 -11.77 5.23
N ASP A 197 3.65 -11.18 4.55
CA ASP A 197 3.59 -10.73 3.18
C ASP A 197 5.01 -10.63 2.58
N SER A 198 5.16 -10.92 1.29
CA SER A 198 6.46 -10.86 0.61
C SER A 198 6.34 -10.64 -0.89
N ILE A 199 7.47 -10.52 -1.58
CA ILE A 199 7.57 -10.35 -3.03
C ILE A 199 8.39 -11.51 -3.63
N GLY A 200 8.07 -11.90 -4.87
CA GLY A 200 8.91 -12.81 -5.66
C GLY A 200 9.29 -14.11 -4.97
N THR A 201 10.58 -14.44 -5.02
CA THR A 201 11.12 -15.69 -4.44
C THR A 201 10.82 -15.82 -2.95
N GLY A 202 10.63 -14.71 -2.23
CA GLY A 202 10.21 -14.77 -0.83
C GLY A 202 8.82 -15.41 -0.64
N VAL A 203 7.94 -15.31 -1.64
CA VAL A 203 6.64 -15.99 -1.65
C VAL A 203 6.81 -17.49 -1.85
N GLU A 204 7.64 -17.90 -2.81
CA GLU A 204 7.94 -19.30 -3.09
C GLU A 204 8.57 -19.99 -1.88
N THR A 205 9.59 -19.36 -1.29
CA THR A 205 10.26 -19.83 -0.07
C THR A 205 9.25 -20.00 1.05
N HIS A 206 8.41 -18.99 1.30
CA HIS A 206 7.40 -19.07 2.36
C HIS A 206 6.37 -20.17 2.14
N LEU A 207 5.78 -20.27 0.94
CA LEU A 207 4.78 -21.30 0.65
C LEU A 207 5.37 -22.70 0.83
N LYS A 208 6.63 -22.89 0.41
CA LYS A 208 7.33 -24.17 0.55
C LYS A 208 7.62 -24.51 2.01
N GLU A 209 8.22 -23.56 2.76
CA GLU A 209 8.70 -23.79 4.12
C GLU A 209 7.57 -23.86 5.15
N GLU A 210 6.58 -22.96 5.06
CA GLU A 210 5.51 -22.83 6.06
C GLU A 210 4.25 -23.63 5.73
N HIS A 211 4.02 -23.94 4.44
CA HIS A 211 2.76 -24.53 3.97
C HIS A 211 2.91 -25.73 3.06
N ASN A 212 4.14 -26.17 2.76
CA ASN A 212 4.43 -27.29 1.84
C ASN A 212 3.69 -27.16 0.49
N LYS A 213 3.60 -25.92 -0.02
CA LYS A 213 2.98 -25.56 -1.30
C LYS A 213 4.08 -25.07 -2.24
N GLU A 214 4.21 -25.68 -3.41
CA GLU A 214 5.23 -25.29 -4.41
C GLU A 214 4.62 -24.60 -5.64
N ASP A 215 3.32 -24.81 -5.89
CA ASP A 215 2.62 -24.23 -7.04
C ASP A 215 2.01 -22.87 -6.67
N TRP A 216 2.74 -21.80 -7.02
CA TRP A 216 2.31 -20.43 -6.82
C TRP A 216 0.96 -20.16 -7.48
N ASP A 217 0.82 -20.48 -8.77
CA ASP A 217 -0.37 -20.10 -9.55
C ASP A 217 -1.62 -20.75 -8.98
N LYS A 218 -1.53 -22.03 -8.58
CA LYS A 218 -2.61 -22.71 -7.86
C LYS A 218 -2.94 -22.05 -6.52
N CYS A 219 -1.95 -21.52 -5.80
CA CYS A 219 -2.18 -20.79 -4.54
C CYS A 219 -2.88 -19.43 -4.76
N ILE A 220 -2.74 -18.81 -5.93
CA ILE A 220 -3.52 -17.62 -6.28
C ILE A 220 -4.96 -18.05 -6.61
N GLU A 221 -5.12 -19.09 -7.42
CA GLU A 221 -6.43 -19.59 -7.85
C GLU A 221 -7.29 -20.09 -6.69
N ASP A 222 -6.69 -20.78 -5.72
CA ASP A 222 -7.39 -21.30 -4.54
C ASP A 222 -7.55 -20.26 -3.41
N GLY A 223 -7.02 -19.05 -3.61
CA GLY A 223 -7.09 -17.95 -2.64
C GLY A 223 -6.16 -18.09 -1.44
N THR A 224 -5.19 -19.02 -1.44
CA THR A 224 -4.11 -19.06 -0.42
C THR A 224 -3.28 -17.78 -0.45
N LEU A 225 -3.01 -17.25 -1.64
CA LEU A 225 -2.33 -15.99 -1.85
C LEU A 225 -3.29 -14.92 -2.34
N TYR A 226 -3.09 -13.69 -1.88
CA TYR A 226 -3.81 -12.52 -2.37
C TYR A 226 -2.86 -11.32 -2.53
N LEU A 227 -3.28 -10.36 -3.34
CA LEU A 227 -2.55 -9.12 -3.55
C LEU A 227 -2.65 -8.24 -2.30
N HIS A 228 -1.51 -7.93 -1.68
CA HIS A 228 -1.49 -7.12 -0.47
C HIS A 228 -1.96 -5.68 -0.78
N TYR A 229 -2.88 -5.13 0.03
CA TYR A 229 -3.51 -3.81 -0.22
C TYR A 229 -2.53 -2.62 -0.27
N SER A 230 -1.35 -2.78 0.32
CA SER A 230 -0.30 -1.74 0.22
C SER A 230 0.31 -1.62 -1.18
N GLN A 231 0.02 -2.55 -2.10
CA GLN A 231 0.49 -2.49 -3.47
C GLN A 231 -0.57 -1.94 -4.42
N PRO A 232 -0.14 -1.19 -5.45
CA PRO A 232 -0.96 -0.93 -6.62
C PRO A 232 -1.37 -2.29 -7.23
N PHE A 233 -2.65 -2.46 -7.59
CA PHE A 233 -3.15 -3.65 -8.27
C PHE A 233 -2.29 -3.96 -9.52
N PRO A 234 -2.17 -5.21 -9.96
CA PRO A 234 -1.45 -5.57 -11.17
C PRO A 234 -1.94 -4.82 -12.42
N SER A 235 -3.25 -4.53 -12.53
CA SER A 235 -3.79 -3.68 -13.60
C SER A 235 -3.34 -2.22 -13.53
N THR A 236 -2.64 -1.82 -12.47
CA THR A 236 -2.33 -0.42 -12.16
C THR A 236 -0.87 -0.03 -12.35
N TYR A 237 -0.15 -0.76 -13.21
CA TYR A 237 1.13 -0.28 -13.75
C TYR A 237 0.90 0.59 -14.98
N PRO A 238 1.71 1.64 -15.18
CA PRO A 238 1.66 2.38 -16.42
C PRO A 238 1.99 1.48 -17.60
N VAL A 239 1.30 1.69 -18.71
CA VAL A 239 1.62 1.04 -19.97
C VAL A 239 2.64 1.91 -20.69
N VAL A 240 3.79 1.33 -21.03
CA VAL A 240 4.81 2.02 -21.83
C VAL A 240 4.47 1.85 -23.31
N LEU A 241 4.20 2.96 -24.00
CA LEU A 241 3.88 2.95 -25.41
C LEU A 241 5.14 2.75 -26.28
N PRO A 242 5.04 2.00 -27.39
CA PRO A 242 6.17 1.75 -28.29
C PRO A 242 6.61 3.04 -29.00
N GLU A 243 7.92 3.22 -29.22
CA GLU A 243 8.53 4.35 -29.96
C GLU A 243 7.78 4.68 -31.26
N PRO A 244 7.61 5.96 -31.63
CA PRO A 244 6.92 6.31 -32.86
C PRO A 244 7.77 5.80 -34.02
N ASN A 245 7.15 5.14 -35.00
CA ASN A 245 7.86 4.64 -36.19
C ASN A 245 8.64 5.80 -36.84
N GLY A 246 9.97 5.77 -36.73
CA GLY A 246 10.86 6.82 -37.26
C GLY A 246 11.78 7.49 -36.24
N SER A 247 11.57 7.30 -34.94
CA SER A 247 12.50 7.74 -33.89
C SER A 247 13.75 6.84 -33.86
N LYS A 248 14.73 7.11 -34.72
CA LYS A 248 16.09 6.58 -34.53
C LYS A 248 16.75 7.40 -33.44
N THR A 249 16.54 7.04 -32.19
CA THR A 249 17.31 7.60 -31.07
C THR A 249 18.73 7.06 -31.18
N THR A 250 19.63 7.85 -31.78
CA THR A 250 21.07 7.61 -31.70
C THR A 250 21.44 7.78 -30.23
N ARG A 251 21.62 6.67 -29.50
CA ARG A 251 22.26 6.73 -28.17
C ARG A 251 23.72 7.14 -28.41
N ILE A 252 24.07 8.34 -27.96
CA ILE A 252 25.46 8.82 -27.88
C ILE A 252 26.10 8.18 -26.65
#